data_AF-A0A2W7AB04-F1
#
_entry.id   AF-A0A2W7AB04-F1
#
_cell.length_a   1.000
_cell.length_b   1.000
_cell.length_c   1.000
_cell.angle_alpha   90.00
_cell.angle_beta   90.00
_cell.angle_gamma   90.00
#
_symmetry.space_group_name_H-M   'P 1'
#
loop_
_entity.id
_entity.type
_entity.pdbx_description
1 polymer ?
#
loop_
_entity_poly.entity_id
_entity_poly.type
_entity_poly.pdbx_seq_one_letter_code
_entity_poly.pdbx_strand_id
1 'polypeptide(L)'
;MPLLALSLAGCSSWLGVSRRPAPPSGFGMEGREDPALSGDGRLLASLVERNGRSSVLLQERLSGKVLPLRTLNGQQPHSSPSLSWNGRYLALIVQRGERRLAMIEDRATGRPHPLLLPGGQEPQRLSLAPDGRRLAVQLTRDGVRRVELFDLGGQLEADLAPGLPIQPR
;
A
#
# COMPACT_ATOMS: atom_id res chain seq x y z
N MET A 1 1.22 -23.49 -63.22
CA MET A 1 1.21 -22.27 -62.38
C MET A 1 1.53 -22.68 -60.95
N PRO A 2 2.79 -22.63 -60.48
CA PRO A 2 3.07 -22.86 -59.06
C PRO A 2 2.81 -21.57 -58.28
N LEU A 3 2.06 -21.66 -57.18
CA LEU A 3 1.89 -20.57 -56.23
C LEU A 3 3.13 -20.48 -55.34
N LEU A 4 3.78 -19.32 -55.36
CA LEU A 4 4.83 -18.91 -54.43
C LEU A 4 4.19 -18.66 -53.05
N ALA A 5 4.61 -19.42 -52.03
CA ALA A 5 4.28 -19.09 -50.64
C ALA A 5 5.42 -18.24 -50.06
N LEU A 6 5.15 -16.95 -49.87
CA LEU A 6 6.07 -16.01 -49.25
C LEU A 6 5.89 -16.07 -47.72
N SER A 7 6.82 -16.68 -46.99
CA SER A 7 6.83 -16.65 -45.53
C SER A 7 7.55 -15.39 -45.04
N LEU A 8 6.79 -14.45 -44.46
CA LEU A 8 7.33 -13.31 -43.73
C LEU A 8 7.78 -13.79 -42.34
N ALA A 9 9.09 -13.97 -42.17
CA ALA A 9 9.70 -14.15 -40.85
C ALA A 9 9.74 -12.79 -40.14
N GLY A 10 8.80 -12.57 -39.21
CA GLY A 10 8.81 -11.40 -38.34
C GLY A 10 9.88 -11.53 -37.26
N CYS A 11 10.92 -10.70 -37.32
CA CYS A 11 11.88 -10.49 -36.23
C CYS A 11 11.17 -9.88 -35.02
N SER A 12 10.92 -10.66 -33.97
CA SER A 12 10.48 -10.17 -32.66
C SER A 12 11.67 -9.97 -31.70
N SER A 13 12.65 -9.17 -32.10
CA SER A 13 13.73 -8.71 -31.23
C SER A 13 13.38 -7.34 -30.62
N TRP A 14 12.36 -7.30 -29.76
CA TRP A 14 12.06 -6.13 -28.92
C TRP A 14 12.44 -6.42 -27.47
N LEU A 15 13.71 -6.11 -27.14
CA LEU A 15 14.20 -5.68 -25.82
C LEU A 15 13.49 -6.28 -24.58
N GLY A 16 13.81 -7.55 -24.30
CA GLY A 16 14.57 -7.91 -23.09
C GLY A 16 14.06 -7.56 -21.69
N VAL A 17 12.80 -7.16 -21.46
CA VAL A 17 12.22 -7.27 -20.10
C VAL A 17 11.83 -8.72 -19.92
N SER A 18 12.77 -9.52 -19.41
CA SER A 18 12.48 -10.86 -18.90
C SER A 18 11.48 -10.70 -17.75
N ARG A 19 10.18 -10.73 -18.07
CA ARG A 19 9.09 -10.81 -17.09
C ARG A 19 9.16 -12.20 -16.48
N ARG A 20 10.14 -12.44 -15.61
CA ARG A 20 10.12 -13.61 -14.75
C ARG A 20 9.15 -13.29 -13.63
N PRO A 21 7.97 -13.93 -13.58
CA PRO A 21 7.18 -13.87 -12.37
C PRO A 21 8.09 -14.31 -11.22
N ALA A 22 7.98 -13.62 -10.07
CA ALA A 22 8.60 -14.14 -8.87
C ALA A 22 8.10 -15.58 -8.65
N PRO A 23 8.95 -16.51 -8.19
CA PRO A 23 8.48 -17.84 -7.82
C PRO A 23 7.27 -17.71 -6.88
N PRO A 24 6.29 -18.62 -6.97
CA PRO A 24 5.07 -18.54 -6.17
C PRO A 24 5.44 -18.39 -4.70
N SER A 25 5.19 -17.20 -4.18
CA SER A 25 5.71 -16.75 -2.90
C SER A 25 4.81 -17.20 -1.76
N GLY A 26 4.53 -18.51 -1.66
CA GLY A 26 3.82 -19.11 -0.53
C GLY A 26 2.51 -18.43 -0.12
N PHE A 27 1.92 -17.61 -0.99
CA PHE A 27 0.68 -16.91 -0.71
C PHE A 27 -0.39 -18.00 -0.72
N GLY A 28 -1.03 -18.24 0.43
CA GLY A 28 -2.09 -19.24 0.53
C GLY A 28 -3.20 -18.99 -0.50
N MET A 29 -4.09 -19.95 -0.69
CA MET A 29 -5.18 -19.88 -1.68
C MET A 29 -6.27 -18.84 -1.37
N GLU A 30 -6.12 -18.05 -0.31
CA GLU A 30 -7.04 -16.97 0.07
C GLU A 30 -6.96 -15.84 -0.97
N GLY A 31 -8.12 -15.30 -1.38
CA GLY A 31 -8.18 -14.15 -2.27
C GLY A 31 -7.53 -12.92 -1.63
N ARG A 32 -6.68 -12.21 -2.39
CA ARG A 32 -5.95 -11.04 -1.94
C ARG A 32 -6.09 -9.89 -2.90
N GLU A 33 -6.32 -8.70 -2.37
CA GLU A 33 -6.55 -7.47 -3.13
C GLU A 33 -5.69 -6.32 -2.59
N ASP A 34 -5.64 -5.21 -3.34
CA ASP A 34 -4.91 -3.97 -3.00
C ASP A 34 -3.50 -4.19 -2.40
N PRO A 35 -2.55 -4.76 -3.16
CA PRO A 35 -1.20 -5.00 -2.66
C PRO A 35 -0.42 -3.68 -2.49
N ALA A 36 0.36 -3.59 -1.41
CA ALA A 36 1.31 -2.51 -1.15
C ALA A 36 2.66 -3.05 -0.68
N LEU A 37 3.74 -2.66 -1.35
CA LEU A 37 5.11 -3.02 -0.97
C LEU A 37 5.75 -1.90 -0.13
N SER A 38 6.58 -2.27 0.85
CA SER A 38 7.49 -1.31 1.47
C SER A 38 8.54 -0.83 0.47
N GLY A 39 9.11 0.36 0.68
CA GLY A 39 10.10 0.93 -0.23
C GLY A 39 11.39 0.10 -0.37
N ASP A 40 11.80 -0.58 0.70
CA ASP A 40 12.89 -1.56 0.70
C ASP A 40 12.48 -2.93 0.13
N GLY A 41 11.21 -3.10 -0.21
CA GLY A 41 10.61 -4.32 -0.74
C GLY A 41 10.48 -5.48 0.24
N ARG A 42 10.87 -5.33 1.50
CA ARG A 42 10.86 -6.47 2.46
C ARG A 42 9.46 -6.91 2.85
N LEU A 43 8.51 -5.99 2.89
CA LEU A 43 7.16 -6.23 3.37
C LEU A 43 6.13 -6.09 2.24
N LEU A 44 5.07 -6.89 2.35
CA LEU A 44 3.88 -6.81 1.53
C LEU A 44 2.67 -6.69 2.47
N ALA A 45 1.91 -5.62 2.30
CA ALA A 45 0.55 -5.52 2.81
C ALA A 45 -0.44 -5.89 1.70
N SER A 46 -1.50 -6.59 2.05
CA SER A 46 -2.61 -6.90 1.14
C SER A 46 -3.91 -6.95 1.93
N LEU A 47 -5.03 -6.77 1.25
CA LEU A 47 -6.35 -6.99 1.83
C LEU A 47 -6.76 -8.46 1.64
N VAL A 48 -7.33 -9.04 2.69
CA VAL A 48 -7.91 -10.39 2.70
C VAL A 48 -9.32 -10.31 3.26
N GLU A 49 -10.23 -11.13 2.74
CA GLU A 49 -11.60 -11.16 3.22
C GLU A 49 -11.73 -12.15 4.38
N ARG A 50 -12.10 -11.66 5.57
CA ARG A 50 -12.27 -12.48 6.78
C ARG A 50 -13.63 -12.24 7.40
N ASN A 51 -14.46 -13.27 7.49
CA ASN A 51 -15.82 -13.19 8.04
C ASN A 51 -16.67 -12.08 7.39
N GLY A 52 -16.56 -11.91 6.07
CA GLY A 52 -17.30 -10.87 5.32
C GLY A 52 -16.82 -9.45 5.58
N ARG A 53 -15.59 -9.29 6.11
CA ARG A 53 -14.95 -7.99 6.28
C ARG A 53 -13.52 -8.02 5.76
N SER A 54 -13.19 -7.06 4.92
CA SER A 54 -11.81 -6.86 4.48
C SER A 54 -10.89 -6.51 5.66
N SER A 55 -9.79 -7.24 5.78
CA SER A 55 -8.76 -7.08 6.80
C SER A 55 -7.40 -6.97 6.14
N VAL A 56 -6.52 -6.15 6.72
CA VAL A 56 -5.16 -6.03 6.19
C VAL A 56 -4.30 -7.18 6.72
N LEU A 57 -3.58 -7.84 5.83
CA LEU A 57 -2.55 -8.82 6.10
C LEU A 57 -1.20 -8.19 5.81
N LEU A 58 -0.34 -8.10 6.82
CA LEU A 58 1.05 -7.70 6.65
C LEU A 58 1.96 -8.92 6.75
N GLN A 59 2.88 -9.07 5.81
CA GLN A 59 3.79 -10.21 5.77
C GLN A 59 5.15 -9.84 5.20
N GLU A 60 6.17 -10.62 5.58
CA GLU A 60 7.47 -10.61 4.92
C GLU A 60 7.34 -11.19 3.50
N ARG A 61 7.84 -10.47 2.49
CA ARG A 61 7.69 -10.84 1.08
C ARG A 61 8.35 -12.17 0.73
N LEU A 62 9.53 -12.45 1.29
CA LEU A 62 10.32 -13.64 0.94
C LEU A 62 9.90 -14.88 1.73
N SER A 63 9.73 -14.75 3.05
CA SER A 63 9.39 -15.89 3.92
C SER A 63 7.89 -16.18 3.98
N GLY A 64 7.04 -15.21 3.58
CA GLY A 64 5.59 -15.28 3.76
C GLY A 64 5.15 -15.13 5.23
N LYS A 65 6.08 -14.89 6.16
CA LYS A 65 5.78 -14.77 7.59
C LYS A 65 4.83 -13.60 7.83
N VAL A 66 3.67 -13.90 8.41
CA VAL A 66 2.68 -12.89 8.82
C VAL A 66 3.21 -12.12 10.02
N LEU A 67 3.10 -10.80 9.96
CA LEU A 67 3.50 -9.88 11.02
C LEU A 67 2.27 -9.35 11.74
N PRO A 68 2.26 -9.31 13.08
CA PRO A 68 1.12 -8.83 13.85
C PRO A 68 0.95 -7.31 13.68
N LEU A 69 -0.30 -6.87 13.66
CA LEU A 69 -0.71 -5.47 13.72
C LEU A 69 -1.42 -5.26 15.06
N ARG A 70 -0.97 -4.26 15.82
CA ARG A 70 -1.38 -4.10 17.22
C ARG A 70 -2.62 -3.22 17.38
N THR A 71 -2.85 -2.30 16.45
CA THR A 71 -3.77 -1.17 16.67
C THR A 71 -5.05 -1.22 15.85
N LEU A 72 -5.17 -2.18 14.93
CA LEU A 72 -6.24 -2.23 13.91
C LEU A 72 -7.35 -3.25 14.23
N ASN A 73 -7.29 -3.90 15.39
CA ASN A 73 -8.32 -4.87 15.78
C ASN A 73 -9.65 -4.16 16.03
N GLY A 74 -10.74 -4.70 15.45
CA GLY A 74 -12.09 -4.15 15.60
C GLY A 74 -12.42 -2.91 14.76
N GLN A 75 -11.53 -2.47 13.85
CA GLN A 75 -11.75 -1.29 12.99
C GLN A 75 -11.94 -1.64 11.50
N GLN A 76 -12.62 -2.77 11.23
CA GLN A 76 -12.89 -3.29 9.89
C GLN A 76 -14.20 -2.74 9.28
N PRO A 77 -14.33 -2.64 7.94
CA PRO A 77 -13.35 -3.08 6.94
C PRO A 77 -12.14 -2.15 6.78
N HIS A 78 -11.00 -2.74 6.45
CA HIS A 78 -9.80 -2.01 6.04
C HIS A 78 -9.79 -1.82 4.51
N SER A 79 -9.17 -0.74 4.04
CA SER A 79 -8.97 -0.50 2.60
C SER A 79 -7.72 0.33 2.32
N SER A 80 -7.23 0.27 1.07
CA SER A 80 -6.14 1.12 0.58
C SER A 80 -4.86 1.11 1.46
N PRO A 81 -4.25 -0.06 1.75
CA PRO A 81 -3.00 -0.11 2.51
C PRO A 81 -1.85 0.58 1.76
N SER A 82 -0.92 1.19 2.49
CA SER A 82 0.29 1.81 1.95
C SER A 82 1.41 1.80 2.99
N LEU A 83 2.61 1.43 2.58
CA LEU A 83 3.76 1.24 3.47
C LEU A 83 4.83 2.32 3.23
N SER A 84 5.51 2.72 4.30
CA SER A 84 6.73 3.52 4.23
C SER A 84 7.96 2.69 3.78
N TRP A 85 9.14 3.30 3.74
CA TRP A 85 10.37 2.71 3.20
C TRP A 85 10.73 1.38 3.84
N ASN A 86 11.00 1.32 5.15
CA ASN A 86 11.24 0.06 5.86
C ASN A 86 9.94 -0.61 6.37
N GLY A 87 8.80 0.03 6.08
CA GLY A 87 7.48 -0.40 6.53
C GLY A 87 7.24 -0.24 8.03
N ARG A 88 7.93 0.70 8.69
CA ARG A 88 7.61 1.15 10.06
C ARG A 88 6.18 1.69 10.11
N TYR A 89 5.79 2.46 9.10
CA TYR A 89 4.46 3.03 9.01
C TYR A 89 3.62 2.24 8.01
N LEU A 90 2.44 1.83 8.45
CA LEU A 90 1.38 1.29 7.60
C LEU A 90 0.20 2.27 7.64
N ALA A 91 -0.02 2.98 6.55
CA ALA A 91 -1.22 3.77 6.33
C ALA A 91 -2.33 2.89 5.75
N LEU A 92 -3.56 3.09 6.20
CA LEU A 92 -4.76 2.44 5.65
C LEU A 92 -6.00 3.26 5.98
N ILE A 93 -7.10 2.96 5.29
CA ILE A 93 -8.42 3.47 5.65
C ILE A 93 -9.11 2.40 6.49
N VAL A 94 -9.58 2.79 7.68
CA VAL A 94 -10.30 1.94 8.63
C VAL A 94 -11.74 2.40 8.78
N GLN A 95 -12.61 1.51 9.26
CA GLN A 95 -13.98 1.85 9.64
C GLN A 95 -14.08 1.92 11.16
N ARG A 96 -14.58 3.05 11.69
CA ARG A 96 -14.85 3.24 13.11
C ARG A 96 -16.29 3.73 13.29
N GLY A 97 -17.17 2.80 13.66
CA GLY A 97 -18.62 3.03 13.62
C GLY A 97 -19.05 3.26 12.17
N GLU A 98 -19.78 4.34 11.92
CA GLU A 98 -20.24 4.72 10.57
C GLU A 98 -19.22 5.51 9.75
N ARG A 99 -18.05 5.85 10.33
CA ARG A 99 -17.07 6.73 9.67
C ARG A 99 -15.86 5.97 9.15
N ARG A 100 -15.43 6.32 7.93
CA ARG A 100 -14.12 5.95 7.38
C ARG A 100 -13.06 6.94 7.82
N LEU A 101 -11.92 6.44 8.26
CA LEU A 101 -10.81 7.25 8.78
C LEU A 101 -9.50 6.83 8.12
N ALA A 102 -8.66 7.80 7.74
CA ALA A 102 -7.27 7.52 7.41
C ALA A 102 -6.50 7.30 8.72
N MET A 103 -5.80 6.17 8.82
CA MET A 103 -5.06 5.74 10.01
C MET A 103 -3.66 5.29 9.62
N ILE A 104 -2.67 5.65 10.43
CA ILE A 104 -1.30 5.20 10.29
C ILE A 104 -0.90 4.42 11.55
N GLU A 105 -0.63 3.12 11.43
CA GLU A 105 -0.01 2.34 12.50
C GLU A 105 1.51 2.55 12.46
N ASP A 106 2.09 3.06 13.56
CA ASP A 106 3.54 3.01 13.79
C ASP A 106 3.88 1.66 14.40
N ARG A 107 4.50 0.78 13.62
CA ARG A 107 4.85 -0.58 14.04
C ARG A 107 6.01 -0.63 15.03
N ALA A 108 6.83 0.43 15.11
CA ALA A 108 7.91 0.48 16.09
C ALA A 108 7.35 0.72 17.50
N THR A 109 6.33 1.56 17.62
CA THR A 109 5.73 1.94 18.92
C THR A 109 4.40 1.24 19.21
N GLY A 110 3.77 0.66 18.20
CA GLY A 110 2.40 0.13 18.29
C GLY A 110 1.36 1.21 18.53
N ARG A 111 1.61 2.47 18.13
CA ARG A 111 0.69 3.60 18.31
C ARG A 111 -0.05 3.93 17.02
N PRO A 112 -1.38 4.10 17.05
CA PRO A 112 -2.13 4.56 15.89
C PRO A 112 -2.08 6.10 15.81
N HIS A 113 -1.94 6.61 14.59
CA HIS A 113 -1.98 8.03 14.25
C HIS A 113 -3.19 8.26 13.34
N PRO A 114 -4.37 8.60 13.89
CA PRO A 114 -5.53 8.97 13.07
C PRO A 114 -5.26 10.32 12.40
N LEU A 115 -5.56 10.42 11.11
CA LEU A 115 -5.53 11.69 10.40
C LEU A 115 -6.90 12.38 10.48
N LEU A 116 -6.93 13.59 11.01
CA LEU A 116 -8.12 14.43 11.05
C LEU A 116 -8.29 15.12 9.69
N LEU A 117 -9.33 14.70 8.96
CA LEU A 117 -9.66 15.26 7.65
C LEU A 117 -10.59 16.47 7.84
N PRO A 118 -10.33 17.60 7.16
CA PRO A 118 -11.15 18.80 7.30
C PRO A 118 -12.55 18.61 6.70
N GLY A 119 -13.55 19.29 7.27
CA GLY A 119 -14.85 19.50 6.62
C GLY A 119 -15.67 18.24 6.36
N GLY A 120 -15.54 17.20 7.19
CA GLY A 120 -16.37 15.97 7.11
C GLY A 120 -16.10 15.10 5.89
N GLN A 121 -14.94 15.27 5.25
CA GLN A 121 -14.60 14.55 4.03
C GLN A 121 -14.26 13.09 4.31
N GLU A 122 -14.64 12.23 3.38
CA GLU A 122 -14.41 10.79 3.51
C GLU A 122 -13.22 10.34 2.67
N PRO A 123 -12.25 9.62 3.26
CA PRO A 123 -11.15 9.05 2.51
C PRO A 123 -11.63 7.84 1.70
N GLN A 124 -11.21 7.77 0.45
CA GLN A 124 -11.52 6.66 -0.47
C GLN A 124 -10.28 5.83 -0.82
N ARG A 125 -9.15 6.51 -1.02
CA ARG A 125 -7.84 5.94 -1.33
C ARG A 125 -6.77 6.78 -0.67
N LEU A 126 -5.63 6.18 -0.35
CA LEU A 126 -4.47 6.88 0.16
C LEU A 126 -3.17 6.31 -0.39
N SER A 127 -2.10 7.10 -0.35
CA SER A 127 -0.74 6.70 -0.67
C SER A 127 0.22 7.45 0.23
N LEU A 128 0.97 6.70 1.06
CA LEU A 128 2.00 7.21 1.93
C LEU A 128 3.31 7.31 1.16
N ALA A 129 3.97 8.46 1.23
CA ALA A 129 5.31 8.63 0.70
C ALA A 129 6.28 7.70 1.44
N PRO A 130 7.26 7.08 0.76
CA PRO A 130 8.19 6.15 1.40
C PRO A 130 8.92 6.75 2.60
N ASP A 131 9.23 8.06 2.56
CA ASP A 131 9.86 8.79 3.67
C ASP A 131 8.98 8.96 4.92
N GLY A 132 7.70 8.57 4.87
CA GLY A 132 6.73 8.75 5.95
C GLY A 132 6.27 10.20 6.16
N ARG A 133 6.70 11.15 5.32
CA ARG A 133 6.49 12.59 5.56
C ARG A 133 5.29 13.19 4.85
N ARG A 134 4.73 12.51 3.85
CA ARG A 134 3.57 13.00 3.09
C ARG A 134 2.57 11.89 2.86
N LEU A 135 1.28 12.22 2.95
CA LEU A 135 0.20 11.32 2.60
C LEU A 135 -0.68 11.98 1.53
N ALA A 136 -0.80 11.33 0.37
CA ALA A 136 -1.83 11.68 -0.60
C ALA A 136 -3.12 10.95 -0.23
N VAL A 137 -4.24 11.67 -0.19
CA VAL A 137 -5.56 11.09 0.10
C VAL A 137 -6.56 11.54 -0.96
N GLN A 138 -7.24 10.59 -1.58
CA GLN A 138 -8.43 10.86 -2.38
C GLN A 138 -9.62 11.00 -1.42
N LEU A 139 -10.21 12.18 -1.41
CA LEU A 139 -11.31 12.58 -0.55
C LEU A 139 -12.57 12.75 -1.38
N THR A 140 -13.71 12.35 -0.81
CA THR A 140 -15.04 12.60 -1.39
C THR A 140 -15.85 13.50 -0.48
N ARG A 141 -16.53 14.48 -1.07
CA ARG A 141 -17.54 15.30 -0.42
C ARG A 141 -18.62 15.66 -1.42
N ASP A 142 -19.88 15.43 -1.06
CA ASP A 142 -21.04 15.78 -1.90
C ASP A 142 -20.91 15.27 -3.35
N GLY A 143 -20.37 14.04 -3.50
CA GLY A 143 -20.12 13.40 -4.80
C GLY A 143 -18.85 13.86 -5.54
N VAL A 144 -18.23 14.96 -5.12
CA VAL A 144 -16.99 15.47 -5.73
C VAL A 144 -15.78 14.77 -5.13
N ARG A 145 -14.88 14.29 -6.00
CA ARG A 145 -13.62 13.64 -5.61
C ARG A 145 -12.45 14.59 -5.83
N ARG A 146 -11.58 14.72 -4.84
CA ARG A 146 -10.34 15.51 -4.91
C ARG A 146 -9.18 14.76 -4.28
N VAL A 147 -7.96 15.08 -4.68
CA VAL A 147 -6.74 14.55 -4.05
C VAL A 147 -6.09 15.67 -3.26
N GLU A 148 -5.77 15.39 -2.00
CA GLU A 148 -5.05 16.31 -1.12
C GLU A 148 -3.76 15.67 -0.60
N LEU A 149 -2.76 16.52 -0.34
CA LEU A 149 -1.51 16.15 0.29
C LEU A 149 -1.49 16.65 1.72
N PHE A 150 -1.20 15.75 2.64
CA PHE A 150 -1.04 16.04 4.07
C PHE A 150 0.44 15.95 4.44
N ASP A 151 0.96 16.96 5.13
CA ASP A 151 2.31 16.94 5.71
C ASP A 151 2.28 16.21 7.06
N LEU A 152 3.13 15.21 7.18
CA LEU A 152 3.29 14.37 8.37
C LEU A 152 4.64 14.61 9.07
N GLY A 153 5.51 15.48 8.54
CA GLY A 153 6.87 15.67 9.06
C GLY A 153 6.97 16.22 10.49
N GLY A 154 5.86 16.72 11.06
CA GLY A 154 5.78 17.11 12.48
C GLY A 154 5.07 16.08 13.36
N GLN A 155 4.55 14.99 12.78
CA GLN A 155 3.77 13.96 13.47
C GLN A 155 4.47 12.61 13.47
N LEU A 156 5.18 12.30 12.38
CA LEU A 156 5.91 11.06 12.19
C LEU A 156 7.40 11.35 12.03
N GLU A 157 8.21 10.42 12.51
CA GLU A 157 9.64 10.39 12.23
C GLU A 157 9.86 9.99 10.76
N ALA A 158 10.93 10.48 10.13
CA ALA A 158 11.21 10.12 8.75
C ALA A 158 11.66 8.65 8.65
N ASP A 159 11.07 7.91 7.71
CA ASP A 159 11.48 6.53 7.37
C ASP A 159 12.29 6.55 6.06
N LEU A 160 13.59 6.83 6.18
CA LEU A 160 14.46 7.04 5.04
C LEU A 160 15.25 5.77 4.68
N ALA A 161 15.62 5.67 3.41
CA ALA A 161 16.66 4.73 3.00
C ALA A 161 17.99 5.03 3.72
N PRO A 162 18.77 4.00 4.08
CA PRO A 162 20.09 4.20 4.69
C PRO A 162 20.94 5.16 3.87
N GLY A 163 21.61 6.09 4.54
CA GLY A 163 22.51 7.06 3.90
C GLY A 163 21.83 8.30 3.30
N LEU A 164 20.50 8.41 3.36
CA LEU A 164 19.81 9.66 3.01
C LEU A 164 19.87 10.65 4.19
N PRO A 165 20.22 11.93 3.95
CA PRO A 165 20.24 12.94 5.00
C PRO A 165 18.83 13.29 5.46
N ILE A 166 18.65 13.47 6.76
CA ILE A 166 17.46 14.12 7.31
C ILE A 166 17.58 15.61 6.96
N GLN A 167 16.76 16.09 6.02
CA GLN A 167 16.72 17.53 5.73
C GLN A 167 16.07 18.27 6.91
N PRO A 168 16.77 19.21 7.57
CA PRO A 168 16.17 20.06 8.59
C PRO A 168 15.09 20.95 7.95
N ARG A 169 14.05 21.24 8.72
CA ARG A 169 12.90 22.05 8.30
C ARG A 169 13.21 23.54 8.35
#